data_AF-A0AAV8UNE2-F1
#
_entry.id   AF-A0AAV8UNE2-F1
#
_cell.length_a   1.000
_cell.length_b   1.000
_cell.length_c   1.000
_cell.angle_alpha   90.00
_cell.angle_beta   90.00
_cell.angle_gamma   90.00
#
_symmetry.space_group_name_H-M   'P 1'
#
loop_
_entity.id
_entity.type
_entity.pdbx_description
1 polymer ?
#
loop_
_entity_poly.entity_id
_entity_poly.type
_entity_poly.pdbx_seq_one_letter_code
_entity_poly.pdbx_strand_id
1 'polypeptide(L)'
;MAFVSGAGVGGRQSSLAKSARGRVHAQRHVVRMAKGVDFESMDGSELRVGIVYAKWGKEMISALVKDAKSSLLECKVKDENIVEVEVPGSFELPIAARFMAMTQKLDAVICCGVLIKGETDHYEYIAQAVSSGLMSLQLQTGIPMIFGVLTCPEESHALARSTGDKSHAKEWGMTAIQMALFRKSQIVTPKEKKVGFT
;
A
#
# COMPACT_ATOMS: atom_id res chain seq x y z
N MET A 1 -43.13 51.80 -1.86
CA MET A 1 -43.80 51.88 -3.19
C MET A 1 -44.00 50.43 -3.65
N ALA A 2 -45.06 49.76 -3.18
CA ALA A 2 -46.37 49.60 -3.85
C ALA A 2 -46.25 48.72 -5.13
N PHE A 3 -46.62 47.42 -5.06
CA PHE A 3 -47.87 46.81 -5.58
C PHE A 3 -47.66 46.26 -7.03
N VAL A 4 -48.18 45.14 -7.58
CA VAL A 4 -49.30 44.17 -7.37
C VAL A 4 -48.90 42.87 -8.13
N SER A 5 -48.99 41.67 -7.56
CA SER A 5 -50.00 40.59 -7.78
C SER A 5 -50.27 40.06 -9.20
N GLY A 6 -50.36 38.72 -9.28
CA GLY A 6 -50.94 37.93 -10.36
C GLY A 6 -51.19 36.51 -9.86
N ALA A 7 -52.45 36.09 -9.78
CA ALA A 7 -52.92 34.83 -9.21
C ALA A 7 -53.52 33.89 -10.29
N GLY A 8 -53.45 32.58 -10.03
CA GLY A 8 -54.27 31.51 -10.64
C GLY A 8 -53.77 30.96 -12.00
N VAL A 9 -53.94 29.70 -12.40
CA VAL A 9 -54.83 28.60 -11.98
C VAL A 9 -54.25 27.27 -12.54
N GLY A 10 -54.35 26.18 -11.76
CA GLY A 10 -54.81 24.86 -12.22
C GLY A 10 -53.94 23.99 -13.14
N GLY A 11 -53.41 22.90 -12.55
CA GLY A 11 -53.68 21.54 -13.03
C GLY A 11 -52.86 20.98 -14.20
N ARG A 12 -51.92 20.08 -13.88
CA ARG A 12 -51.81 18.75 -14.49
C ARG A 12 -50.87 17.87 -13.67
N GLN A 13 -51.39 16.76 -13.19
CA GLN A 13 -50.58 15.65 -12.70
C GLN A 13 -49.69 15.15 -13.84
N SER A 14 -48.38 15.04 -13.59
CA SER A 14 -47.56 14.02 -14.23
C SER A 14 -46.54 13.51 -13.24
N SER A 15 -46.79 12.29 -12.77
CA SER A 15 -45.83 11.21 -12.51
C SER A 15 -44.39 11.49 -12.96
N LEU A 16 -43.43 10.96 -12.19
CA LEU A 16 -41.96 10.97 -12.34
C LEU A 16 -41.32 12.03 -11.40
N ALA A 17 -40.51 11.72 -10.41
CA ALA A 17 -39.77 10.52 -10.09
C ALA A 17 -39.60 10.44 -8.56
N LYS A 18 -39.95 9.29 -7.97
CA LYS A 18 -39.34 8.87 -6.70
C LYS A 18 -37.86 8.62 -7.02
N SER A 19 -37.04 9.66 -6.94
CA SER A 19 -35.59 9.54 -7.02
C SER A 19 -35.17 8.65 -5.87
N ALA A 20 -34.85 7.40 -6.20
CA ALA A 20 -34.25 6.43 -5.32
C ALA A 20 -32.97 7.06 -4.75
N ARG A 21 -33.06 7.62 -3.53
CA ARG A 21 -31.91 7.77 -2.65
C ARG A 21 -31.47 6.36 -2.30
N GLY A 22 -30.70 5.75 -3.21
CA GLY A 22 -29.89 4.59 -2.91
C GLY A 22 -29.06 4.96 -1.69
N ARG A 23 -29.39 4.38 -0.54
CA ARG A 23 -28.51 4.38 0.61
C ARG A 23 -27.25 3.67 0.16
N VAL A 24 -26.22 4.43 -0.21
CA VAL A 24 -24.87 3.91 -0.29
C VAL A 24 -24.55 3.49 1.13
N HIS A 25 -24.73 2.20 1.42
CA HIS A 25 -24.23 1.58 2.63
C HIS A 25 -22.71 1.58 2.47
N ALA A 26 -22.07 2.71 2.77
CA ALA A 26 -20.65 2.73 3.04
C ALA A 26 -20.47 1.79 4.22
N GLN A 27 -19.98 0.57 3.95
CA GLN A 27 -19.59 -0.37 4.99
C GLN A 27 -18.55 0.34 5.86
N ARG A 28 -19.00 0.95 6.96
CA ARG A 28 -18.10 1.52 7.96
C ARG A 28 -17.29 0.37 8.51
N HIS A 29 -16.04 0.26 8.06
CA HIS A 29 -15.07 -0.61 8.69
C HIS A 29 -14.87 -0.07 10.10
N VAL A 30 -15.29 -0.84 11.10
CA VAL A 30 -15.09 -0.47 12.50
C VAL A 30 -13.67 -0.88 12.84
N VAL A 31 -12.77 0.09 12.94
CA VAL A 31 -11.44 -0.14 13.51
C VAL A 31 -11.64 -0.34 15.02
N ARG A 32 -11.50 -1.58 15.47
CA ARG A 32 -11.38 -1.91 16.90
C ARG A 32 -9.94 -2.34 17.12
N MET A 33 -9.25 -1.69 18.05
CA MET A 33 -7.92 -2.16 18.44
C MET A 33 -8.06 -3.57 19.02
N ALA A 34 -7.62 -4.58 18.28
CA ALA A 34 -7.56 -5.95 18.75
C ALA A 34 -6.33 -6.12 19.65
N LYS A 35 -6.26 -7.22 20.43
CA LYS A 35 -5.02 -7.60 21.15
C LYS A 35 -3.84 -7.58 20.17
N GLY A 36 -2.66 -7.19 20.67
CA GLY A 36 -1.42 -7.17 19.88
C GLY A 36 -1.18 -8.49 19.15
N VAL A 37 -0.56 -8.41 17.97
CA VAL A 37 -0.16 -9.59 17.20
C VAL A 37 1.15 -10.11 17.76
N ASP A 38 1.22 -11.42 17.95
CA ASP A 38 2.49 -12.10 18.21
C ASP A 38 3.31 -12.14 16.92
N PHE A 39 4.40 -11.39 16.90
CA PHE A 39 5.28 -11.27 15.73
C PHE A 39 6.18 -12.49 15.51
N GLU A 40 6.15 -13.49 16.40
CA GLU A 40 6.84 -14.78 16.20
C GLU A 40 6.09 -15.69 15.22
N SER A 41 4.77 -15.51 15.08
CA SER A 41 3.97 -16.23 14.09
C SER A 41 4.03 -15.53 12.73
N MET A 42 4.82 -16.09 11.80
CA MET A 42 5.05 -15.52 10.46
C MET A 42 4.30 -16.28 9.36
N ASP A 43 3.05 -16.71 9.61
CA ASP A 43 2.25 -17.40 8.57
C ASP A 43 1.61 -16.40 7.60
N GLY A 44 2.23 -16.25 6.43
CA GLY A 44 1.80 -15.40 5.33
C GLY A 44 0.98 -16.11 4.25
N SER A 45 0.52 -17.35 4.46
CA SER A 45 -0.16 -18.17 3.43
C SER A 45 -1.40 -17.53 2.80
N GLU A 46 -2.09 -16.66 3.55
CA GLU A 46 -3.28 -15.92 3.13
C GLU A 46 -3.00 -14.44 2.81
N LEU A 47 -1.73 -14.05 2.71
CA LEU A 47 -1.33 -12.68 2.39
C LEU A 47 -1.09 -12.49 0.89
N ARG A 48 -1.36 -11.26 0.42
CA ARG A 48 -0.97 -10.79 -0.90
C ARG A 48 -0.06 -9.57 -0.76
N VAL A 49 1.15 -9.64 -1.31
CA VAL A 49 2.21 -8.63 -1.09
C VAL A 49 2.66 -8.06 -2.41
N GLY A 50 2.78 -6.75 -2.48
CA GLY A 50 3.38 -6.06 -3.62
C GLY A 50 4.87 -5.82 -3.40
N ILE A 51 5.66 -5.86 -4.47
CA ILE A 51 7.03 -5.36 -4.51
C ILE A 51 7.12 -4.37 -5.67
N VAL A 52 7.38 -3.10 -5.35
CA VAL A 52 7.73 -2.06 -6.33
C VAL A 52 9.22 -1.85 -6.26
N TYR A 53 9.92 -1.84 -7.39
CA TYR A 53 11.37 -1.61 -7.40
C TYR A 53 11.83 -0.67 -8.50
N ALA A 54 12.83 0.15 -8.19
CA ALA A 54 13.44 1.06 -9.13
C ALA A 54 14.43 0.34 -10.07
N LYS A 55 14.56 0.81 -11.31
CA LYS A 55 15.46 0.22 -12.32
C LYS A 55 16.96 0.55 -12.09
N TRP A 56 17.27 1.72 -11.53
CA TRP A 56 18.65 2.17 -11.31
C TRP A 56 19.36 1.34 -10.25
N GLY A 57 20.61 0.91 -10.53
CA GLY A 57 21.36 0.01 -9.65
C GLY A 57 20.94 -1.46 -9.79
N LYS A 58 20.75 -1.94 -11.03
CA LYS A 58 20.14 -3.23 -11.37
C LYS A 58 20.67 -4.42 -10.56
N GLU A 59 21.99 -4.55 -10.39
CA GLU A 59 22.57 -5.66 -9.63
C GLU A 59 22.14 -5.63 -8.17
N MET A 60 22.29 -4.47 -7.52
CA MET A 60 21.88 -4.23 -6.14
C MET A 60 20.37 -4.44 -5.96
N ILE A 61 19.55 -3.83 -6.82
CA ILE A 61 18.09 -3.97 -6.76
C ILE A 61 17.66 -5.42 -6.94
N SER A 62 18.26 -6.14 -7.90
CA SER A 62 17.90 -7.54 -8.15
C SER A 62 18.19 -8.41 -6.92
N ALA A 63 19.31 -8.17 -6.24
CA ALA A 63 19.64 -8.85 -4.99
C ALA A 63 18.64 -8.51 -3.87
N LEU A 64 18.33 -7.23 -3.68
CA LEU A 64 17.36 -6.77 -2.69
C LEU A 64 15.95 -7.37 -2.93
N VAL A 65 15.46 -7.33 -4.17
CA VAL A 65 14.15 -7.88 -4.53
C VAL A 65 14.13 -9.40 -4.32
N LYS A 66 15.20 -10.10 -4.73
CA LYS A 66 15.34 -11.55 -4.54
C LYS A 66 15.27 -11.92 -3.05
N ASP A 67 16.01 -11.23 -2.20
CA ASP A 67 16.07 -11.54 -0.77
C ASP A 67 14.76 -11.19 -0.05
N ALA A 68 14.15 -10.05 -0.39
CA ALA A 68 12.82 -9.69 0.10
C ALA A 68 11.79 -10.75 -0.30
N LYS A 69 11.77 -11.16 -1.59
CA LYS A 69 10.89 -12.23 -2.07
C LYS A 69 11.16 -13.56 -1.38
N SER A 70 12.42 -13.94 -1.16
CA SER A 70 12.79 -15.17 -0.45
C SER A 70 12.15 -15.22 0.93
N SER A 71 12.25 -14.13 1.70
CA SER A 71 11.66 -14.08 3.04
C SER A 71 10.12 -14.18 3.05
N LEU A 72 9.45 -13.64 2.02
CA LEU A 72 7.99 -13.81 1.85
C LEU A 72 7.63 -15.29 1.61
N LEU A 73 8.40 -15.98 0.76
CA LEU A 73 8.21 -17.40 0.47
C LEU A 73 8.53 -18.27 1.70
N GLU A 74 9.59 -17.95 2.45
CA GLU A 74 9.93 -18.58 3.74
C GLU A 74 8.79 -18.44 4.76
N CYS A 75 8.09 -17.31 4.72
CA CYS A 75 6.87 -17.04 5.49
C CYS A 75 5.59 -17.60 4.83
N LYS A 76 5.70 -18.53 3.89
CA LYS A 76 4.59 -19.23 3.19
C LYS A 76 3.69 -18.36 2.30
N VAL A 77 4.05 -17.12 1.98
CA VAL A 77 3.31 -16.37 0.95
C VAL A 77 3.38 -17.15 -0.36
N LYS A 78 2.25 -17.37 -1.02
CA LYS A 78 2.21 -18.06 -2.31
C LYS A 78 2.84 -17.18 -3.38
N ASP A 79 3.63 -17.75 -4.28
CA ASP A 79 4.31 -16.98 -5.34
C ASP A 79 3.32 -16.18 -6.21
N GLU A 80 2.15 -16.76 -6.53
CA GLU A 80 1.04 -16.09 -7.24
C GLU A 80 0.41 -14.89 -6.51
N ASN A 81 0.70 -14.76 -5.21
CA ASN A 81 0.27 -13.66 -4.35
C ASN A 81 1.36 -12.59 -4.16
N ILE A 82 2.53 -12.77 -4.78
CA ILE A 82 3.59 -11.76 -4.83
C ILE A 82 3.48 -11.04 -6.18
N VAL A 83 3.14 -9.76 -6.15
CA VAL A 83 3.01 -8.95 -7.36
C VAL A 83 4.21 -8.03 -7.46
N GLU A 84 4.93 -8.07 -8.57
CA GLU A 84 6.18 -7.32 -8.77
C GLU A 84 6.00 -6.26 -9.87
N VAL A 85 6.45 -5.02 -9.64
CA VAL A 85 6.39 -3.91 -10.61
C VAL A 85 7.72 -3.15 -10.63
N GLU A 86 8.36 -3.09 -11.80
CA GLU A 86 9.53 -2.22 -12.05
C GLU A 86 9.07 -0.79 -12.38
N VAL A 87 9.80 0.21 -11.86
CA VAL A 87 9.63 1.63 -12.20
C VAL A 87 10.95 2.27 -12.66
N PRO A 88 10.90 3.38 -13.41
CA PRO A 88 12.11 4.03 -13.93
C PRO A 88 13.12 4.41 -12.84
N GLY A 89 12.70 5.01 -11.73
CA GLY A 89 13.58 5.38 -10.62
C GLY A 89 12.88 5.41 -9.26
N SER A 90 13.64 5.70 -8.20
CA SER A 90 13.11 5.71 -6.83
C SER A 90 12.01 6.76 -6.63
N PHE A 91 12.04 7.85 -7.39
CA PHE A 91 11.04 8.93 -7.33
C PHE A 91 9.64 8.44 -7.71
N GLU A 92 9.54 7.41 -8.56
CA GLU A 92 8.26 6.82 -8.97
C GLU A 92 7.73 5.76 -8.00
N LEU A 93 8.50 5.33 -6.99
CA LEU A 93 8.08 4.30 -6.03
C LEU A 93 6.74 4.66 -5.34
N PRO A 94 6.52 5.89 -4.82
CA PRO A 94 5.26 6.22 -4.15
C PRO A 94 4.05 6.12 -5.09
N ILE A 95 4.16 6.59 -6.32
CA ILE A 95 3.01 6.59 -7.25
C ILE A 95 2.68 5.18 -7.74
N ALA A 96 3.69 4.35 -8.02
CA ALA A 96 3.46 2.96 -8.40
C ALA A 96 2.91 2.13 -7.23
N ALA A 97 3.43 2.32 -6.02
CA ALA A 97 2.89 1.68 -4.82
C ALA A 97 1.42 2.06 -4.60
N ARG A 98 1.05 3.31 -4.85
CA ARG A 98 -0.34 3.77 -4.80
C ARG A 98 -1.23 3.04 -5.81
N PHE A 99 -0.78 2.92 -7.06
CA PHE A 99 -1.54 2.20 -8.08
C PHE A 99 -1.73 0.73 -7.71
N MET A 100 -0.68 0.06 -7.23
CA MET A 100 -0.78 -1.32 -6.76
C MET A 100 -1.73 -1.46 -5.57
N ALA A 101 -1.65 -0.57 -4.58
CA ALA A 101 -2.57 -0.53 -3.45
C ALA A 101 -4.04 -0.42 -3.89
N MET A 102 -4.31 0.35 -4.95
CA MET A 102 -5.66 0.55 -5.48
C MET A 102 -6.18 -0.62 -6.32
N THR A 103 -5.31 -1.32 -7.06
CA THR A 103 -5.76 -2.30 -8.06
C THR A 103 -5.53 -3.76 -7.68
N GLN A 104 -4.57 -4.06 -6.79
CA GLN A 104 -4.09 -5.43 -6.58
C GLN A 104 -4.58 -6.09 -5.29
N LYS A 105 -5.40 -5.41 -4.47
CA LYS A 105 -5.91 -5.92 -3.17
C LYS A 105 -4.78 -6.44 -2.26
N LEU A 106 -3.77 -5.61 -2.07
CA LEU A 106 -2.57 -5.98 -1.31
C LEU A 106 -2.77 -5.79 0.19
N ASP A 107 -2.07 -6.61 0.96
CA ASP A 107 -2.00 -6.52 2.42
C ASP A 107 -0.80 -5.70 2.89
N ALA A 108 0.28 -5.67 2.12
CA ALA A 108 1.46 -4.82 2.29
C ALA A 108 2.17 -4.59 0.94
N VAL A 109 3.00 -3.55 0.88
CA VAL A 109 3.86 -3.25 -0.28
C VAL A 109 5.28 -3.01 0.18
N ILE A 110 6.25 -3.64 -0.46
CA ILE A 110 7.69 -3.39 -0.27
C ILE A 110 8.16 -2.47 -1.39
N CYS A 111 8.77 -1.35 -1.05
CA CYS A 111 9.29 -0.38 -2.01
C CYS A 111 10.82 -0.42 -2.01
N CYS A 112 11.41 -1.03 -3.03
CA CYS A 112 12.86 -1.23 -3.16
C CYS A 112 13.49 -0.15 -4.04
N GLY A 113 14.52 0.52 -3.51
CA GLY A 113 15.25 1.55 -4.26
C GLY A 113 16.68 1.68 -3.77
N VAL A 114 17.55 2.22 -4.62
CA VAL A 114 18.91 2.60 -4.25
C VAL A 114 19.14 4.02 -4.73
N LEU A 115 19.57 4.88 -3.81
CA LEU A 115 19.96 6.26 -4.05
C LEU A 115 21.40 6.41 -3.55
N ILE A 116 22.28 6.84 -4.45
CA ILE A 116 23.68 7.11 -4.15
C ILE A 116 23.90 8.61 -4.33
N LYS A 117 24.57 9.23 -3.34
CA LYS A 117 24.85 10.66 -3.38
C LYS A 117 25.77 11.01 -4.55
N GLY A 118 25.36 12.01 -5.33
CA GLY A 118 26.15 12.58 -6.43
C GLY A 118 26.70 13.96 -6.06
N GLU A 119 27.03 14.74 -7.09
CA GLU A 119 27.62 16.08 -6.94
C GLU A 119 26.60 17.19 -6.61
N THR A 120 25.30 16.91 -6.76
CA THR A 120 24.22 17.88 -6.58
C THR A 120 23.24 17.43 -5.52
N ASP A 121 22.47 18.37 -4.97
CA ASP A 121 21.43 18.12 -3.98
C ASP A 121 20.24 17.26 -4.49
N HIS A 122 20.28 16.81 -5.74
CA HIS A 122 19.26 15.97 -6.35
C HIS A 122 19.00 14.70 -5.53
N TYR A 123 20.05 14.13 -4.93
CA TYR A 123 19.96 12.98 -4.02
C TYR A 123 19.07 13.29 -2.81
N GLU A 124 19.31 14.40 -2.12
CA GLU A 124 18.56 14.83 -0.94
C GLU A 124 17.09 15.06 -1.28
N TYR A 125 16.81 15.77 -2.39
CA TYR A 125 15.44 16.06 -2.82
C TYR A 125 14.67 14.78 -3.15
N ILE A 126 15.28 13.81 -3.85
CA ILE A 126 14.62 12.53 -4.14
C ILE A 126 14.43 11.72 -2.87
N ALA A 127 15.47 11.58 -2.04
CA ALA A 127 15.38 10.79 -0.80
C ALA A 127 14.28 11.31 0.12
N GLN A 128 14.17 12.64 0.27
CA GLN A 128 13.12 13.26 1.07
C GLN A 128 11.73 13.08 0.45
N ALA A 129 11.59 13.28 -0.87
CA ALA A 129 10.31 13.12 -1.56
C ALA A 129 9.79 11.68 -1.47
N VAL A 130 10.67 10.68 -1.65
CA VAL A 130 10.32 9.26 -1.62
C VAL A 130 9.93 8.82 -0.21
N SER A 131 10.76 9.13 0.80
CA SER A 131 10.48 8.78 2.20
C SER A 131 9.17 9.42 2.69
N SER A 132 8.98 10.72 2.44
CA SER A 132 7.75 11.44 2.81
C SER A 132 6.53 10.92 2.03
N GLY A 133 6.70 10.64 0.74
CA GLY A 133 5.65 10.13 -0.13
C GLY A 133 5.15 8.76 0.31
N LEU A 134 6.06 7.82 0.60
CA LEU A 134 5.71 6.48 1.10
C LEU A 134 5.06 6.54 2.49
N MET A 135 5.57 7.40 3.38
CA MET A 135 4.96 7.63 4.69
C MET A 135 3.53 8.17 4.57
N SER A 136 3.32 9.21 3.76
CA SER A 136 1.98 9.76 3.55
C SER A 136 1.05 8.72 2.93
N LEU A 137 1.55 7.96 1.94
CA LEU A 137 0.77 6.95 1.25
C LEU A 137 0.28 5.83 2.18
N GLN A 138 1.13 5.29 3.06
CA GLN A 138 0.69 4.24 3.99
C GLN A 138 -0.40 4.74 4.94
N LEU A 139 -0.31 6.00 5.40
CA LEU A 139 -1.33 6.61 6.26
C LEU A 139 -2.64 6.83 5.51
N GLN A 140 -2.58 7.26 4.24
CA GLN A 140 -3.75 7.50 3.41
C GLN A 140 -4.47 6.21 3.00
N THR A 141 -3.72 5.18 2.65
CA THR A 141 -4.27 3.90 2.16
C THR A 141 -4.59 2.92 3.29
N GLY A 142 -3.96 3.11 4.46
CA GLY A 142 -3.97 2.14 5.55
C GLY A 142 -3.26 0.82 5.18
N ILE A 143 -2.51 0.78 4.07
CA ILE A 143 -1.71 -0.38 3.66
C ILE A 143 -0.25 -0.09 4.03
N PRO A 144 0.42 -0.96 4.80
CA PRO A 144 1.84 -0.84 5.12
C PRO A 144 2.71 -0.71 3.87
N MET A 145 3.56 0.32 3.87
CA MET A 145 4.57 0.55 2.83
C MET A 145 5.94 0.36 3.46
N ILE A 146 6.57 -0.78 3.20
CA ILE A 146 7.90 -1.10 3.73
C ILE A 146 8.94 -0.29 2.97
N PHE A 147 9.73 0.49 3.73
CA PHE A 147 10.73 1.39 3.20
C PHE A 147 12.05 0.66 2.91
N GLY A 148 12.11 -0.01 1.76
CA GLY A 148 13.30 -0.70 1.25
C GLY A 148 14.19 0.19 0.37
N VAL A 149 14.33 1.48 0.69
CA VAL A 149 15.12 2.42 -0.11
C VAL A 149 16.46 2.67 0.59
N LEU A 150 17.54 2.20 -0.02
CA LEU A 150 18.90 2.49 0.44
C LEU A 150 19.30 3.91 0.04
N THR A 151 19.69 4.71 1.01
CA THR A 151 20.19 6.07 0.82
C THR A 151 21.65 6.11 1.29
N CYS A 152 22.58 6.05 0.34
CA CYS A 152 24.00 5.84 0.63
C CYS A 152 24.86 7.01 0.13
N PRO A 153 25.93 7.37 0.86
CA PRO A 153 26.87 8.39 0.39
C PRO A 153 27.76 7.87 -0.75
N GLU A 154 27.97 6.56 -0.84
CA GLU A 154 28.88 5.91 -1.80
C GLU A 154 28.29 4.57 -2.28
N GLU A 155 28.70 4.15 -3.48
CA GLU A 155 28.29 2.88 -4.09
C GLU A 155 28.74 1.65 -3.28
N SER A 156 29.93 1.71 -2.67
CA SER A 156 30.47 0.65 -1.81
C SER A 156 29.52 0.29 -0.65
N HIS A 157 28.91 1.30 -0.04
CA HIS A 157 27.91 1.12 1.02
C HIS A 157 26.62 0.52 0.48
N ALA A 158 26.15 0.97 -0.68
CA ALA A 158 24.95 0.44 -1.32
C ALA A 158 25.13 -1.04 -1.67
N LEU A 159 26.29 -1.42 -2.22
CA LEU A 159 26.63 -2.81 -2.55
C LEU A 159 26.66 -3.68 -1.29
N ALA A 160 27.36 -3.25 -0.23
CA ALA A 160 27.43 -4.00 1.02
C ALA A 160 26.06 -4.24 1.69
N ARG A 161 25.12 -3.31 1.48
CA ARG A 161 23.74 -3.39 1.97
C ARG A 161 22.77 -4.07 0.99
N SER A 162 23.22 -4.46 -0.20
CA SER A 162 22.38 -5.11 -1.20
C SER A 162 22.72 -6.58 -1.41
N THR A 163 24.02 -6.93 -1.37
CA THR A 163 24.50 -8.28 -1.73
C THR A 163 25.26 -8.99 -0.62
N GLY A 164 25.63 -8.30 0.46
CA GLY A 164 26.37 -8.86 1.58
C GLY A 164 25.51 -9.18 2.80
N ASP A 165 26.15 -9.71 3.85
CA ASP A 165 25.51 -10.06 5.14
C ASP A 165 24.91 -8.87 5.89
N LYS A 166 25.15 -7.65 5.41
CA LYS A 166 24.57 -6.41 5.94
C LYS A 166 23.28 -6.03 5.20
N SER A 167 22.84 -6.82 4.24
CA SER A 167 21.56 -6.65 3.58
C SER A 167 20.42 -6.78 4.58
N HIS A 168 19.46 -5.87 4.50
CA HIS A 168 18.25 -5.91 5.33
C HIS A 168 17.02 -6.35 4.51
N ALA A 169 17.24 -6.85 3.29
CA ALA A 169 16.15 -7.14 2.36
C ALA A 169 15.23 -8.25 2.86
N LYS A 170 15.78 -9.27 3.54
CA LYS A 170 14.98 -10.31 4.18
C LYS A 170 14.12 -9.73 5.30
N GLU A 171 14.69 -8.85 6.11
CA GLU A 171 14.00 -8.13 7.18
C GLU A 171 12.86 -7.26 6.62
N TRP A 172 13.01 -6.70 5.42
CA TRP A 172 11.93 -5.95 4.76
C TRP A 172 10.73 -6.85 4.43
N GLY A 173 10.97 -8.04 3.87
CA GLY A 173 9.88 -8.98 3.60
C GLY A 173 9.26 -9.52 4.88
N MET A 174 10.06 -9.86 5.89
CA MET A 174 9.57 -10.22 7.22
C MET A 174 8.70 -9.12 7.85
N THR A 175 9.14 -7.87 7.78
CA THR A 175 8.39 -6.71 8.26
C THR A 175 7.07 -6.55 7.49
N ALA A 176 7.06 -6.82 6.17
CA ALA A 176 5.85 -6.79 5.36
C ALA A 176 4.80 -7.79 5.88
N ILE A 177 5.22 -9.00 6.23
CA ILE A 177 4.34 -10.03 6.81
C ILE A 177 3.79 -9.58 8.16
N GLN A 178 4.67 -9.15 9.06
CA GLN A 178 4.30 -8.70 10.40
C GLN A 178 3.29 -7.56 10.35
N MET A 179 3.53 -6.55 9.50
CA MET A 179 2.63 -5.41 9.35
C MET A 179 1.33 -5.77 8.63
N ALA A 180 1.36 -6.70 7.68
CA ALA A 180 0.15 -7.21 7.02
C ALA A 180 -0.75 -7.97 8.01
N LEU A 181 -0.18 -8.87 8.82
CA LEU A 181 -0.91 -9.59 9.86
C LEU A 181 -1.44 -8.65 10.94
N PHE A 182 -0.63 -7.67 11.37
CA PHE A 182 -1.07 -6.62 12.27
C PHE A 182 -2.26 -5.85 11.69
N ARG A 183 -2.15 -5.37 10.44
CA ARG A 183 -3.26 -4.69 9.76
C ARG A 183 -4.53 -5.54 9.74
N LYS A 184 -4.44 -6.82 9.36
CA LYS A 184 -5.59 -7.74 9.31
C LYS A 184 -6.22 -7.95 10.69
N SER A 185 -5.43 -7.98 11.77
CA SER A 185 -5.97 -8.12 13.12
C SER A 185 -6.70 -6.87 13.61
N GLN A 186 -6.30 -5.68 13.14
CA GLN A 186 -6.94 -4.41 13.51
C GLN A 186 -8.17 -4.06 12.67
N ILE A 187 -8.26 -4.59 11.44
CA ILE A 187 -9.38 -4.35 10.52
C ILE A 187 -10.36 -5.52 10.60
N VAL A 188 -11.40 -5.38 11.41
CA VAL A 188 -12.47 -6.39 11.53
C VAL A 188 -13.47 -6.19 10.40
N THR A 189 -13.48 -7.10 9.42
CA THR A 189 -14.58 -7.20 8.46
C THR A 189 -15.78 -7.85 9.15
N PRO A 190 -17.00 -7.27 9.11
CA PRO A 190 -18.18 -7.93 9.66
C PRO A 190 -18.37 -9.28 8.97
N LYS A 191 -18.41 -10.39 9.73
CA LYS A 191 -18.77 -11.71 9.18
C LYS A 191 -20.13 -11.59 8.50
N GLU A 192 -20.24 -11.98 7.24
CA GLU A 192 -21.54 -12.17 6.59
C GLU A 192 -22.35 -13.15 7.44
N LYS A 193 -23.45 -12.68 8.03
CA LYS A 193 -24.43 -13.60 8.61
C LYS A 193 -24.97 -14.43 7.45
N LYS A 194 -24.70 -15.73 7.43
CA LYS A 194 -25.46 -16.66 6.60
C LYS A 194 -26.93 -16.50 6.99
N VAL A 195 -27.71 -15.82 6.15
CA VAL A 195 -29.17 -15.81 6.25
C VAL A 195 -29.60 -17.20 5.78
N GLY A 196 -29.66 -18.13 6.72
CA GLY A 196 -30.25 -19.44 6.46
C GLY A 196 -31.75 -19.26 6.29
N PHE A 197 -32.24 -19.52 5.08
CA PHE A 197 -33.65 -19.88 4.90
C PHE A 197 -33.73 -21.39 5.08
N THR A 198 -34.24 -21.82 6.23
CA THR A 198 -34.78 -23.17 6.47
C THR A 198 -36.26 -23.20 6.15
#